data_AF-A0A383VE44-F1
#
_entry.id   AF-A0A383VE44-F1
#
_cell.length_a   1.000
_cell.length_b   1.000
_cell.length_c   1.000
_cell.angle_alpha   90.00
_cell.angle_beta   90.00
_cell.angle_gamma   90.00
#
_symmetry.space_group_name_H-M   'P 1'
#
loop_
_entity.id
_entity.type
_entity.pdbx_description
1 polymer ?
#
loop_
_entity_poly.entity_id
_entity_poly.type
_entity_poly.pdbx_seq_one_letter_code
_entity_poly.pdbx_strand_id
1 'polypeptide(L)'
;MSHSHAHEMEMNKNAVVKGQVLMVATSCGSFPNTDIPTGLWLSELAEPYWVLKNAGYDVTLASPNGGAVPVDPVSLAGDAKTPEAERMLHD
;
A
#
# COMPACT_ATOMS: atom_id res chain seq x y z
N MET A 1 23.44 24.92 -39.22
CA MET A 1 23.76 25.12 -37.79
C MET A 1 22.88 26.28 -37.35
N SER A 2 21.90 26.20 -36.45
CA SER A 2 21.71 25.42 -35.22
C SER A 2 20.20 25.32 -34.94
N HIS A 3 19.80 24.32 -34.17
CA HIS A 3 18.43 23.82 -33.98
C HIS A 3 17.42 24.75 -33.27
N SER A 4 16.16 24.52 -33.64
CA SER A 4 14.92 24.93 -32.97
C SER A 4 14.57 24.02 -31.77
N HIS A 5 14.03 24.63 -30.72
CA HIS A 5 12.99 24.15 -29.77
C HIS A 5 13.06 22.74 -29.14
N ALA A 6 13.20 22.71 -27.81
CA ALA A 6 12.36 21.97 -26.83
C ALA A 6 12.93 22.31 -25.42
N HIS A 7 12.26 23.07 -24.56
CA HIS A 7 11.13 22.72 -23.69
C HIS A 7 11.42 21.54 -22.76
N GLU A 8 11.88 21.85 -21.54
CA GLU A 8 11.60 21.01 -20.37
C GLU A 8 10.80 21.85 -19.39
N MET A 9 9.52 21.50 -19.26
CA MET A 9 8.65 22.00 -18.20
C MET A 9 9.20 21.49 -16.88
N GLU A 10 9.60 22.41 -16.02
CA GLU A 10 9.87 22.13 -14.62
C GLU A 10 8.55 21.68 -13.96
N MET A 11 8.41 20.38 -13.72
CA MET A 11 7.24 19.79 -13.07
C MET A 11 7.10 20.38 -11.66
N ASN A 12 5.98 21.03 -11.41
CA ASN A 12 5.62 21.65 -10.14
C ASN A 12 5.73 20.63 -8.99
N LYS A 13 6.61 20.89 -8.01
CA LYS A 13 6.90 20.00 -6.87
C LYS A 13 5.79 19.92 -5.82
N ASN A 14 4.68 20.65 -6.00
CA ASN A 14 3.50 20.55 -5.14
C ASN A 14 2.37 19.85 -5.89
N ALA A 15 2.42 18.51 -5.93
CA ALA A 15 1.23 17.74 -6.24
C ALA A 15 0.17 18.06 -5.18
N VAL A 16 -0.99 18.58 -5.61
CA VAL A 16 -2.11 18.84 -4.70
C VAL A 16 -2.68 17.48 -4.29
N VAL A 17 -2.50 17.11 -3.02
CA VAL A 17 -3.14 15.92 -2.44
C VAL A 17 -4.66 16.07 -2.53
N LYS A 18 -5.36 15.11 -3.15
CA LYS A 18 -6.81 15.18 -3.35
C LYS A 18 -7.61 14.98 -2.05
N GLY A 19 -6.98 14.36 -1.05
CA GLY A 19 -7.56 14.10 0.26
C GLY A 19 -6.68 13.14 1.05
N GLN A 20 -7.06 12.92 2.31
CA GLN A 20 -6.39 11.99 3.22
C GLN A 20 -7.25 10.75 3.44
N VAL A 21 -6.63 9.58 3.43
CA VAL A 21 -7.27 8.29 3.70
C VAL A 21 -6.50 7.58 4.81
N LEU A 22 -7.20 7.18 5.87
CA LEU A 22 -6.67 6.29 6.90
C LEU A 22 -7.15 4.87 6.62
N MET A 23 -6.22 3.98 6.27
CA MET A 23 -6.48 2.55 6.18
C MET A 23 -6.07 1.92 7.51
N VAL A 24 -6.99 1.22 8.16
CA VAL A 24 -6.74 0.55 9.44
C VAL A 24 -6.71 -0.95 9.23
N ALA A 25 -5.57 -1.58 9.51
CA ALA A 25 -5.39 -3.02 9.45
C ALA A 25 -5.37 -3.64 10.85
N THR A 26 -5.61 -4.94 10.91
CA THR A 26 -5.64 -5.70 12.17
C THR A 26 -4.32 -5.61 12.94
N SER A 27 -4.37 -5.76 14.26
CA SER A 27 -3.20 -6.06 15.11
C SER A 27 -3.20 -7.53 15.57
N CYS A 28 -4.12 -8.35 15.08
CA CYS A 28 -4.30 -9.76 15.45
C CYS A 28 -3.57 -10.68 14.47
N GLY A 29 -2.59 -11.46 14.94
CA GLY A 29 -1.76 -12.35 14.12
C GLY A 29 -2.06 -13.85 14.25
N SER A 30 -3.06 -14.22 15.07
CA SER A 30 -3.50 -15.61 15.23
C SER A 30 -5.00 -15.68 15.52
N PHE A 31 -5.63 -16.81 15.23
CA PHE A 31 -7.03 -17.01 15.60
C PHE A 31 -7.15 -17.14 17.13
N PRO A 32 -8.15 -16.48 17.76
CA PRO A 32 -8.33 -16.53 19.21
C PRO A 32 -8.36 -17.97 19.74
N ASN A 33 -7.65 -18.22 20.84
CA ASN A 33 -7.54 -19.53 21.50
C ASN A 33 -6.86 -20.63 20.67
N THR A 34 -6.08 -20.27 19.65
CA THR A 34 -5.27 -21.21 18.85
C THR A 34 -3.89 -20.64 18.55
N ASP A 35 -2.96 -21.51 18.12
CA ASP A 35 -1.65 -21.11 17.59
C ASP A 35 -1.64 -20.99 16.05
N ILE A 36 -2.82 -21.00 15.41
CA ILE A 36 -2.91 -20.91 13.96
C ILE A 36 -2.64 -19.45 13.54
N PRO A 37 -1.61 -19.19 12.72
CA PRO A 37 -1.29 -17.84 12.28
C PRO A 37 -2.35 -17.32 11.30
N THR A 38 -2.66 -16.04 11.41
CA THR A 38 -3.49 -15.29 10.46
C THR A 38 -3.05 -13.82 10.48
N GLY A 39 -3.81 -12.93 9.86
CA GLY A 39 -3.52 -11.51 9.89
C GLY A 39 -4.22 -10.78 8.77
N LEU A 40 -3.56 -9.74 8.27
CA LEU A 40 -4.00 -9.04 7.08
C LEU A 40 -3.82 -9.94 5.85
N TRP A 41 -4.88 -10.08 5.04
CA TRP A 41 -4.75 -10.58 3.68
C TRP A 41 -4.12 -9.50 2.80
N LEU A 42 -2.87 -9.68 2.37
CA LEU A 42 -2.06 -8.57 1.86
C LEU A 42 -2.63 -7.88 0.62
N SER A 43 -3.18 -8.63 -0.35
CA SER A 43 -3.75 -8.06 -1.58
C SER A 43 -4.98 -7.17 -1.29
N GLU A 44 -5.78 -7.52 -0.29
CA GLU A 44 -6.97 -6.73 0.10
C GLU A 44 -6.60 -5.34 0.63
N LEU A 45 -5.37 -5.16 1.15
CA LEU A 45 -4.83 -3.85 1.48
C LEU A 45 -4.12 -3.22 0.27
N ALA A 46 -3.26 -3.97 -0.39
CA ALA A 46 -2.33 -3.45 -1.37
C ALA A 46 -3.04 -2.88 -2.60
N GLU A 47 -4.04 -3.59 -3.12
CA GLU A 47 -4.80 -3.16 -4.31
C GLU A 47 -5.48 -1.80 -4.10
N PRO A 48 -6.33 -1.59 -3.07
CA PRO A 48 -6.92 -0.28 -2.83
C PRO A 48 -5.90 0.78 -2.44
N TYR A 49 -4.83 0.43 -1.70
CA TYR A 49 -3.76 1.37 -1.36
C TYR A 49 -3.14 1.99 -2.61
N TRP A 50 -2.77 1.17 -3.59
CA TRP A 50 -2.16 1.65 -4.83
C TRP A 50 -3.15 2.41 -5.71
N VAL A 51 -4.42 1.98 -5.79
CA VAL A 51 -5.46 2.72 -6.50
C VAL A 51 -5.60 4.14 -5.93
N LEU A 52 -5.62 4.29 -4.60
CA LEU A 52 -5.75 5.57 -3.93
C LEU A 52 -4.49 6.44 -4.08
N LYS A 53 -3.30 5.87 -3.85
CA LYS A 53 -2.02 6.56 -4.04
C LYS A 53 -1.88 7.07 -5.48
N ASN A 54 -2.14 6.21 -6.47
CA ASN A 54 -2.05 6.57 -7.90
C ASN A 54 -3.10 7.62 -8.29
N ALA A 55 -4.25 7.64 -7.61
CA ALA A 55 -5.28 8.67 -7.81
C ALA A 55 -4.91 10.04 -7.18
N GLY A 56 -3.83 10.13 -6.39
CA GLY A 56 -3.35 11.35 -5.76
C GLY A 56 -3.85 11.59 -4.33
N TYR A 57 -4.26 10.54 -3.63
CA TYR A 57 -4.58 10.61 -2.20
C TYR A 57 -3.34 10.39 -1.33
N ASP A 58 -3.31 11.07 -0.18
CA ASP A 58 -2.37 10.76 0.89
C ASP A 58 -2.95 9.63 1.75
N VAL A 59 -2.32 8.47 1.72
CA VAL A 59 -2.80 7.26 2.40
C VAL A 59 -1.89 6.95 3.57
N THR A 60 -2.47 6.90 4.76
CA THR A 60 -1.82 6.48 6.00
C THR A 60 -2.31 5.09 6.39
N LEU A 61 -1.39 4.19 6.73
CA LEU A 61 -1.69 2.88 7.31
C LEU A 61 -1.54 2.94 8.82
N ALA A 62 -2.51 2.38 9.56
CA ALA A 62 -2.47 2.24 11.00
C ALA A 62 -2.99 0.86 11.44
N SER A 63 -2.72 0.51 12.69
CA SER A 63 -3.32 -0.65 13.36
C SER A 63 -3.76 -0.25 14.78
N PRO A 64 -4.76 -0.91 15.39
CA PRO A 64 -5.26 -0.56 16.72
C PRO A 64 -4.18 -0.46 17.80
N ASN A 65 -3.19 -1.34 17.78
CA ASN A 65 -2.07 -1.34 18.74
C ASN A 65 -0.86 -0.54 18.25
N GLY A 66 -0.92 0.04 17.04
CA GLY A 66 0.24 0.61 16.36
C GLY A 66 1.26 -0.46 15.95
N GLY A 67 2.39 -0.01 15.39
CA GLY A 67 3.47 -0.90 14.97
C GLY A 67 3.14 -1.74 13.74
N ALA A 68 3.90 -2.83 13.57
CA ALA A 68 3.79 -3.70 12.39
C ALA A 68 2.46 -4.45 12.36
N VAL A 69 1.85 -4.50 11.17
CA VAL A 69 0.65 -5.28 10.91
C VAL A 69 1.07 -6.74 10.68
N PRO A 70 0.54 -7.72 11.43
CA PRO A 70 0.75 -9.13 11.10
C PRO A 70 0.06 -9.46 9.78
N VAL A 71 0.81 -10.06 8.85
CA VAL A 71 0.29 -10.50 7.55
C VAL A 71 -0.07 -11.98 7.63
N ASP A 72 -1.22 -12.35 7.07
CA ASP A 72 -1.60 -13.75 6.95
C ASP A 72 -0.59 -14.48 6.04
N PRO A 73 0.10 -15.53 6.53
CA PRO A 73 1.11 -16.23 5.73
C PRO A 73 0.56 -16.83 4.44
N VAL A 74 -0.73 -17.19 4.42
CA VAL A 74 -1.39 -17.75 3.23
C VAL A 74 -1.52 -16.70 2.13
N SER A 75 -1.69 -15.42 2.50
CA SER A 75 -1.78 -14.32 1.54
C SER A 75 -0.47 -13.98 0.83
N LEU A 76 0.66 -14.58 1.28
CA LEU A 76 1.99 -14.38 0.70
C LEU A 76 2.39 -15.44 -0.33
N ALA A 77 1.53 -16.42 -0.59
CA ALA A 77 1.88 -17.60 -1.38
C ALA A 77 0.95 -17.85 -2.58
N GLY A 78 1.50 -18.45 -3.63
CA GLY A 78 0.75 -18.90 -4.81
C GLY A 78 -0.06 -17.77 -5.44
N ASP A 79 -1.28 -18.10 -5.87
CA ASP A 79 -2.19 -17.18 -6.54
C ASP A 79 -2.73 -16.05 -5.65
N ALA A 80 -2.53 -16.14 -4.32
CA ALA A 80 -2.91 -15.07 -3.40
C ALA A 80 -1.94 -13.88 -3.46
N LYS A 81 -0.71 -14.10 -3.97
CA LYS A 81 0.33 -13.07 -4.06
C LYS A 81 0.20 -12.29 -5.37
N THR A 82 -0.47 -11.14 -5.31
CA THR A 82 -0.64 -10.24 -6.47
C THR A 82 0.57 -9.32 -6.67
N PRO A 83 0.81 -8.75 -7.87
CA PRO A 83 1.89 -7.79 -8.09
C PRO A 83 1.84 -6.58 -7.15
N GLU A 84 0.64 -6.10 -6.84
CA GLU A 84 0.38 -5.02 -5.89
C GLU A 84 0.82 -5.41 -4.47
N ALA A 85 0.50 -6.65 -4.06
CA ALA A 85 0.94 -7.20 -2.79
C ALA A 85 2.47 -7.35 -2.73
N GLU A 86 3.11 -7.81 -3.82
CA GLU A 86 4.57 -7.87 -3.91
C GLU A 86 5.20 -6.48 -3.79
N ARG A 87 4.66 -5.49 -4.49
CA ARG A 87 5.13 -4.11 -4.43
C ARG A 87 5.06 -3.55 -3.01
N MET A 88 3.99 -3.85 -2.28
CA MET A 88 3.80 -3.40 -0.90
C MET A 88 4.87 -3.95 0.07
N LEU A 89 5.42 -5.14 -0.19
CA LEU A 89 6.50 -5.71 0.65
C LEU A 89 7.83 -4.97 0.51
N HIS A 90 7.95 -4.07 -0.48
CA HIS A 90 9.17 -3.33 -0.81
C HIS A 90 9.02 -1.80 -0.69
N ASP A 91 7.84 -1.31 -0.29
CA ASP A 91 7.57 0.12 0.02
C ASP A 91 8.04 0.47 1.45
#